data_AF-A0AAD4PUU3-F1
#
_entry.id   AF-A0AAD4PUU3-F1
#
_cell.length_a   1.000
_cell.length_b   1.000
_cell.length_c   1.000
_cell.angle_alpha   90.00
_cell.angle_beta   90.00
_cell.angle_gamma   90.00
#
_symmetry.space_group_name_H-M   'P 1'
#
loop_
_entity.id
_entity.type
_entity.pdbx_description
1 polymer ?
#
loop_
_entity_poly.entity_id
_entity_poly.type
_entity_poly.pdbx_seq_one_letter_code
_entity_poly.pdbx_strand_id
1 'polypeptide(L)'
;MCSATQHITMISIINPRITPSTRHSLWYPFFSSYKRVVFLSAPCQLSTIFFSLMNLNYSPASSLLWLAAICFVFAHAYPLRVGLEHFNLTAEDWQRKIHEEGYRFLKGFVNVNGRRLLLVDFPGWLCVFAAVVVHLRS
;
A
#
# COMPACT_ATOMS: atom_id res chain seq x y z
N MET A 1 -5.74 8.75 2.74
CA MET A 1 -6.93 8.76 1.86
C MET A 1 -6.87 7.71 0.75
N CYS A 2 -5.77 7.59 -0.02
CA CYS A 2 -5.65 6.53 -1.05
C CYS A 2 -5.80 5.09 -0.48
N SER A 3 -5.22 4.80 0.68
CA SER A 3 -5.31 3.49 1.34
C SER A 3 -6.70 3.11 1.83
N ALA A 4 -7.48 4.07 2.32
CA ALA A 4 -8.87 3.88 2.75
C ALA A 4 -9.79 3.57 1.56
N THR A 5 -9.68 4.34 0.48
CA THR A 5 -10.44 4.09 -0.76
C THR A 5 -10.04 2.75 -1.37
N GLN A 6 -8.74 2.42 -1.42
CA GLN A 6 -8.26 1.11 -1.86
C GLN A 6 -8.82 -0.03 -0.98
N HIS A 7 -8.92 0.17 0.33
CA HIS A 7 -9.46 -0.84 1.24
C HIS A 7 -10.96 -1.06 1.02
N ILE A 8 -11.76 0.02 0.92
CA ILE A 8 -13.20 -0.04 0.69
C ILE A 8 -13.52 -0.67 -0.68
N THR A 9 -12.83 -0.25 -1.73
CA THR A 9 -12.97 -0.83 -3.08
C THR A 9 -12.60 -2.31 -3.10
N MET A 10 -11.59 -2.72 -2.32
CA MET A 10 -11.20 -4.14 -2.29
C MET A 10 -12.16 -5.00 -1.47
N ILE A 11 -12.75 -4.47 -0.39
CA ILE A 11 -13.81 -5.15 0.37
C ILE A 11 -15.04 -5.38 -0.51
N SER A 12 -15.44 -4.39 -1.32
CA SER A 12 -16.60 -4.55 -2.20
C SER A 12 -16.38 -5.60 -3.29
N ILE A 13 -15.14 -5.77 -3.76
CA ILE A 13 -14.74 -6.78 -4.75
C ILE A 13 -14.73 -8.21 -4.16
N ILE A 14 -14.48 -8.38 -2.86
CA ILE A 14 -14.53 -9.70 -2.20
C ILE A 14 -15.90 -10.06 -1.61
N ASN A 15 -16.93 -9.25 -1.88
CA ASN A 15 -18.27 -9.44 -1.32
C ASN A 15 -18.81 -10.87 -1.62
N PRO A 16 -19.20 -11.64 -0.57
CA PRO A 16 -19.69 -13.00 -0.74
C PRO A 16 -21.00 -13.09 -1.54
N ARG A 17 -21.74 -11.98 -1.70
CA ARG A 17 -22.96 -11.92 -2.51
C ARG A 17 -22.68 -11.95 -4.02
N ILE A 18 -21.44 -11.76 -4.47
CA ILE A 18 -21.06 -11.82 -5.89
C ILE A 18 -20.65 -13.27 -6.22
N THR A 19 -21.14 -13.81 -7.34
CA THR A 19 -20.80 -15.18 -7.76
C THR A 19 -19.29 -15.35 -7.96
N PRO A 20 -18.70 -16.53 -7.69
CA PRO A 20 -17.25 -16.74 -7.80
C PRO A 20 -16.67 -16.41 -9.19
N SER A 21 -17.36 -16.76 -10.27
CA SER A 21 -16.92 -16.46 -11.64
C SER A 21 -16.87 -14.96 -11.94
N THR A 22 -17.89 -14.21 -11.49
CA THR A 22 -17.94 -12.75 -11.64
C THR A 22 -16.89 -12.07 -10.78
N ARG A 23 -16.60 -12.58 -9.57
CA ARG A 23 -15.48 -12.07 -8.77
C ARG A 23 -14.15 -12.30 -9.47
N HIS A 24 -13.94 -13.50 -10.00
CA HIS A 24 -12.70 -13.85 -10.70
C HIS A 24 -12.42 -12.95 -11.91
N SER A 25 -13.44 -12.54 -12.67
CA SER A 25 -13.26 -11.63 -13.81
C SER A 25 -12.95 -10.18 -13.37
N LEU A 26 -13.52 -9.71 -12.25
CA LEU A 26 -13.29 -8.36 -11.71
C LEU A 26 -11.89 -8.18 -11.12
N TRP A 27 -11.24 -9.26 -10.72
CA TRP A 27 -9.92 -9.22 -10.10
C TRP A 27 -8.82 -8.85 -11.10
N TYR A 28 -8.85 -9.36 -12.33
CA TYR A 28 -7.81 -9.10 -13.32
C TYR A 28 -7.62 -7.60 -13.68
N PRO A 29 -8.69 -6.82 -13.95
CA PRO A 29 -8.58 -5.38 -14.13
C PRO A 29 -7.96 -4.66 -12.94
N PHE A 30 -8.26 -5.12 -11.71
CA PHE A 30 -7.64 -4.59 -10.50
C PHE A 30 -6.13 -4.83 -10.50
N PHE A 31 -5.67 -6.07 -10.76
CA PHE A 31 -4.23 -6.38 -10.85
C PHE A 31 -3.52 -5.53 -11.90
N SER A 32 -4.10 -5.42 -13.10
CA SER A 32 -3.55 -4.63 -14.20
C SER A 32 -3.40 -3.16 -13.82
N SER A 33 -4.42 -2.60 -13.17
CA SER A 33 -4.39 -1.22 -12.67
C SER A 33 -3.40 -1.03 -11.53
N TYR A 34 -3.25 -2.04 -10.67
CA TYR A 34 -2.34 -2.02 -9.52
C TYR A 34 -0.86 -1.94 -9.94
N LYS A 35 -0.49 -2.48 -11.11
CA LYS A 35 0.87 -2.32 -11.67
C LYS A 35 1.29 -0.85 -11.80
N ARG A 36 0.34 0.04 -12.16
CA ARG A 36 0.60 1.49 -12.25
C ARG A 36 0.90 2.09 -10.88
N VAL A 37 0.22 1.62 -9.84
CA VAL A 37 0.47 2.03 -8.45
C VAL A 37 1.86 1.61 -8.01
N VAL A 38 2.29 0.39 -8.36
CA VAL A 38 3.64 -0.12 -8.07
C VAL A 38 4.70 0.74 -8.76
N PHE A 39 4.53 1.04 -10.04
CA PHE A 39 5.45 1.90 -10.82
C PHE A 39 5.64 3.30 -10.24
N LEU A 40 4.58 3.90 -9.70
CA LEU A 40 4.65 5.21 -9.06
C LEU A 40 5.19 5.12 -7.63
N SER A 41 4.82 4.07 -6.89
CA SER A 41 5.14 3.98 -5.47
C SER A 41 6.58 3.52 -5.23
N ALA A 42 7.14 2.64 -6.06
CA ALA A 42 8.51 2.14 -5.88
C ALA A 42 9.57 3.26 -5.92
N PRO A 43 9.60 4.14 -6.95
CA PRO A 43 10.55 5.25 -6.99
C PRO A 43 10.39 6.19 -5.81
N CYS A 44 9.16 6.51 -5.41
CA CYS A 44 8.89 7.37 -4.26
C CYS A 44 9.40 6.76 -2.94
N GLN A 45 9.23 5.45 -2.75
CA GLN A 45 9.75 4.76 -1.56
C GLN A 45 11.29 4.75 -1.56
N LEU A 46 11.91 4.45 -2.70
CA LEU A 46 13.37 4.45 -2.84
C LEU A 46 13.97 5.84 -2.63
N SER A 47 13.39 6.88 -3.23
CA SER A 47 13.84 8.26 -3.05
C SER A 47 13.68 8.72 -1.61
N THR A 48 12.59 8.33 -0.94
CA THR A 48 12.37 8.66 0.48
C THR A 48 13.41 8.01 1.37
N ILE A 49 13.74 6.73 1.14
CA ILE A 49 14.81 6.04 1.86
C ILE A 49 16.15 6.75 1.61
N PHE A 50 16.48 6.99 0.34
CA PHE A 50 17.74 7.63 -0.04
C PHE A 50 17.90 9.02 0.60
N PHE A 51 16.89 9.88 0.50
CA PHE A 51 16.94 11.21 1.11
C PHE A 51 16.97 11.15 2.64
N SER A 52 16.28 10.19 3.26
CA SER A 52 16.35 10.01 4.72
C SER A 52 17.75 9.56 5.15
N LEU A 53 18.40 8.66 4.41
CA LEU A 53 19.78 8.23 4.66
C LEU A 53 20.79 9.37 4.49
N MET A 54 20.61 10.23 3.49
CA MET A 54 21.43 11.44 3.36
C MET A 54 21.20 12.36 4.57
N ASN A 55 19.95 12.63 4.93
CA ASN A 55 19.64 13.54 6.02
C ASN A 55 20.08 13.04 7.41
N LEU A 56 20.28 11.72 7.61
CA LEU A 56 20.88 11.19 8.83
C LEU A 56 22.27 11.78 9.11
N ASN A 57 23.04 12.12 8.07
CA ASN A 57 24.41 12.62 8.20
C ASN A 57 24.54 14.14 7.99
N TYR A 58 23.59 14.76 7.28
CA TYR A 58 23.71 16.17 6.85
C TYR A 58 22.66 17.10 7.46
N SER A 59 21.58 16.59 8.05
CA SER A 59 20.52 17.43 8.60
C SER A 59 20.79 17.80 10.06
N PRO A 60 20.51 19.05 10.48
CA PRO A 60 20.49 19.42 11.90
C PRO A 60 19.27 18.84 12.65
N ALA A 61 18.29 18.27 11.95
CA ALA A 61 17.13 17.62 12.57
C ALA A 61 17.51 16.25 13.19
N SER A 62 16.76 15.85 14.22
CA SER A 62 17.01 14.59 14.94
C SER A 62 17.09 13.38 14.01
N SER A 63 18.15 12.58 14.15
CA SER A 63 18.36 11.34 13.40
C SER A 63 17.21 10.33 13.58
N LEU A 64 16.51 10.39 14.72
CA LEU A 64 15.33 9.56 14.98
C LEU A 64 14.18 9.84 14.00
N LEU A 65 14.04 11.09 13.55
CA LEU A 65 13.01 11.48 12.58
C LEU A 65 13.24 10.80 11.24
N TRP A 66 14.49 10.82 10.75
CA TRP A 66 14.87 10.21 9.48
C TRP A 66 14.83 8.69 9.54
N LEU A 67 15.20 8.09 10.69
CA LEU A 67 15.03 6.67 10.93
C LEU A 67 13.54 6.27 10.94
N ALA A 68 12.69 7.07 11.59
CA ALA A 68 11.25 6.85 11.60
C ALA A 68 10.64 6.93 10.18
N ALA A 69 11.11 7.88 9.35
CA ALA A 69 10.70 7.97 7.94
C ALA A 69 11.07 6.72 7.13
N ILE A 70 12.27 6.16 7.34
CA ILE A 70 12.70 4.91 6.71
C ILE A 70 11.81 3.74 7.16
N CYS A 71 11.57 3.60 8.47
CA CYS A 71 10.68 2.57 9.01
C CYS A 71 9.24 2.71 8.47
N PHE A 72 8.76 3.94 8.32
CA PHE A 72 7.46 4.24 7.73
C PHE A 72 7.36 3.76 6.28
N VAL A 73 8.42 3.94 5.48
CA VAL A 73 8.49 3.42 4.11
C VAL A 73 8.46 1.89 4.09
N PHE A 74 9.20 1.21 4.97
CA PHE A 74 9.17 -0.26 5.04
C PHE A 74 7.79 -0.80 5.42
N ALA A 75 7.09 -0.13 6.34
CA ALA A 75 5.71 -0.48 6.68
C ALA A 75 4.75 -0.35 5.48
N HIS A 76 5.13 0.44 4.46
CA HIS A 76 4.41 0.60 3.19
C HIS A 76 4.89 -0.33 2.06
N ALA A 77 5.94 -1.13 2.27
CA ALA A 77 6.53 -1.96 1.22
C ALA A 77 5.71 -3.23 0.92
N TYR A 78 4.92 -3.74 1.88
CA TYR A 78 4.19 -5.00 1.71
C TYR A 78 3.17 -4.99 0.56
N PRO A 79 2.26 -4.00 0.43
CA PRO A 79 1.38 -3.90 -0.73
C PRO A 79 2.16 -3.85 -2.04
N LEU A 80 3.36 -3.27 -2.02
CA LEU A 80 4.21 -3.11 -3.19
C LEU A 80 4.85 -4.44 -3.59
N ARG A 81 5.36 -5.21 -2.63
CA ARG A 81 5.82 -6.60 -2.83
C ARG A 81 4.74 -7.47 -3.47
N VAL A 82 3.52 -7.43 -2.93
CA VAL A 82 2.38 -8.21 -3.43
C VAL A 82 2.05 -7.85 -4.89
N GLY A 83 2.16 -6.56 -5.25
CA GLY A 83 2.01 -6.10 -6.63
C GLY A 83 3.14 -6.53 -7.56
N LEU A 84 4.38 -6.54 -7.07
CA LEU A 84 5.56 -6.97 -7.82
C LEU A 84 5.51 -8.47 -8.15
N GLU A 85 5.06 -9.31 -7.23
CA GLU A 85 4.90 -10.77 -7.43
C GLU A 85 3.97 -11.09 -8.62
N HIS A 86 3.03 -10.20 -8.96
CA HIS A 86 2.04 -10.40 -10.02
C HIS A 86 2.21 -9.40 -11.19
N PHE A 87 3.36 -8.75 -11.25
CA PHE A 87 3.62 -7.69 -12.22
C PHE A 87 3.65 -8.21 -13.66
N ASN A 88 4.09 -9.44 -13.87
CA ASN A 88 4.13 -10.09 -15.19
C ASN A 88 2.87 -10.90 -15.51
N LEU A 89 1.85 -10.86 -14.65
CA LEU A 89 0.63 -11.66 -14.85
C LEU A 89 -0.13 -11.20 -16.11
N THR A 90 -0.31 -12.11 -17.06
CA THR A 90 -1.12 -11.90 -18.26
C THR A 90 -2.60 -12.29 -18.03
N ALA A 91 -3.48 -11.92 -18.97
CA ALA A 91 -4.89 -12.31 -18.91
C ALA A 91 -5.05 -13.83 -19.02
N GLU A 92 -4.23 -14.48 -19.84
CA GLU A 92 -4.23 -15.92 -20.05
C GLU A 92 -3.74 -16.66 -18.79
N ASP A 93 -2.67 -16.18 -18.15
CA ASP A 93 -2.19 -16.72 -16.88
C ASP A 93 -3.22 -16.58 -15.77
N TRP A 94 -3.99 -15.49 -15.79
CA TRP A 94 -5.07 -15.28 -14.84
C TRP A 94 -6.22 -16.28 -15.02
N GLN A 95 -6.64 -16.54 -16.27
CA GLN A 95 -7.70 -17.52 -16.54
C GLN A 95 -7.29 -18.96 -16.16
N ARG A 96 -5.99 -19.25 -16.13
CA ARG A 96 -5.45 -20.55 -15.69
C ARG A 96 -5.37 -20.70 -14.16
N LYS A 97 -5.52 -19.62 -13.39
CA LYS A 97 -5.49 -19.68 -11.92
C LYS A 97 -6.80 -20.23 -11.36
N ILE A 98 -6.66 -21.07 -10.34
CA ILE A 98 -7.79 -21.62 -9.58
C ILE A 98 -8.43 -20.46 -8.80
N HIS A 99 -9.76 -20.39 -8.77
CA HIS A 99 -10.51 -19.30 -8.12
C HIS A 99 -10.08 -19.04 -6.65
N GLU A 100 -9.67 -20.08 -5.94
CA GLU A 100 -9.15 -19.99 -4.57
C GLU A 100 -7.83 -19.22 -4.44
N GLU A 101 -6.93 -19.31 -5.42
CA GLU A 101 -5.67 -18.56 -5.40
C GLU A 101 -5.93 -17.05 -5.51
N GLY A 102 -6.81 -16.66 -6.44
CA GLY A 102 -7.22 -15.27 -6.61
C GLY A 102 -7.92 -14.72 -5.37
N TYR A 103 -8.76 -15.53 -4.73
CA TYR A 103 -9.46 -15.12 -3.51
C TYR A 103 -8.51 -14.90 -2.34
N ARG A 104 -7.60 -15.85 -2.08
CA ARG A 104 -6.58 -15.73 -1.02
C ARG A 104 -5.71 -14.49 -1.22
N PHE A 105 -5.36 -14.20 -2.47
CA PHE A 105 -4.61 -13.00 -2.82
C PHE A 105 -5.36 -11.73 -2.40
N LEU A 106 -6.60 -11.54 -2.87
CA LEU A 106 -7.34 -10.30 -2.59
C LEU A 106 -7.64 -10.15 -1.10
N LYS A 107 -7.94 -11.26 -0.42
CA LYS A 107 -8.13 -11.27 1.03
C LYS A 107 -6.85 -10.87 1.77
N GLY A 108 -5.69 -11.37 1.34
CA GLY A 108 -4.39 -10.97 1.88
C GLY A 108 -4.13 -9.48 1.71
N PHE A 109 -4.39 -8.96 0.51
CA PHE A 109 -4.27 -7.53 0.21
C PHE A 109 -5.19 -6.66 1.07
N VAL A 110 -6.47 -7.03 1.20
CA VAL A 110 -7.45 -6.33 2.06
C VAL A 110 -6.98 -6.31 3.51
N ASN A 111 -6.56 -7.47 4.03
CA ASN A 111 -6.09 -7.59 5.41
C ASN A 111 -4.87 -6.70 5.69
N VAL A 112 -3.89 -6.67 4.76
CA VAL A 112 -2.71 -5.84 4.97
C VAL A 112 -3.02 -4.36 4.81
N ASN A 113 -3.85 -3.96 3.84
CA ASN A 113 -4.26 -2.56 3.74
C ASN A 113 -5.07 -2.12 4.98
N GLY A 114 -5.88 -2.99 5.56
CA GLY A 114 -6.58 -2.70 6.83
C GLY A 114 -5.60 -2.51 7.99
N ARG A 115 -4.59 -3.38 8.11
CA ARG A 115 -3.53 -3.23 9.13
C ARG A 115 -2.71 -1.96 8.93
N ARG A 116 -2.34 -1.65 7.68
CA ARG A 116 -1.61 -0.42 7.33
C ARG A 116 -2.41 0.83 7.70
N LEU A 117 -3.71 0.84 7.40
CA LEU A 117 -4.60 1.95 7.74
C LEU A 117 -4.54 2.26 9.25
N LEU A 118 -4.58 1.22 10.08
CA LEU A 118 -4.60 1.35 11.55
C LEU A 118 -3.22 1.62 12.16
N LEU A 119 -2.18 0.93 11.70
CA LEU A 119 -0.87 0.92 12.35
C LEU A 119 0.10 1.95 11.77
N VAL A 120 -0.19 2.47 10.58
CA VAL A 120 0.75 3.33 9.85
C VAL A 120 0.07 4.63 9.45
N ASP A 121 -1.00 4.55 8.67
CA ASP A 121 -1.66 5.76 8.13
C ASP A 121 -2.34 6.57 9.25
N PHE A 122 -3.00 5.91 10.20
CA PHE A 122 -3.68 6.59 11.31
C PHE A 122 -2.71 7.28 12.29
N PRO A 123 -1.64 6.64 12.79
CA PRO A 123 -0.61 7.33 13.57
C PRO A 123 0.07 8.45 12.80
N GLY A 124 0.40 8.24 11.52
CA GLY A 124 0.97 9.28 10.67
C GLY A 124 0.05 10.49 10.53
N TRP A 125 -1.26 10.26 10.37
CA TRP A 125 -2.27 11.31 10.35
C TRP A 125 -2.35 12.07 11.68
N LEU A 126 -2.31 11.36 12.83
CA LEU A 126 -2.27 12.00 14.15
C LEU A 126 -1.01 12.86 14.34
N CYS A 127 0.16 12.41 13.86
CA CYS A 127 1.39 13.19 13.90
C CYS A 127 1.29 14.49 13.09
N VAL A 128 0.67 14.45 11.91
CA VAL A 128 0.43 15.66 11.10
C VAL A 128 -0.52 16.63 11.81
N PHE A 129 -1.61 16.12 12.39
CA PHE A 129 -2.53 16.96 13.18
C PHE A 129 -1.83 17.58 14.39
N ALA A 130 -1.05 16.80 15.14
CA ALA A 130 -0.28 17.29 16.27
C ALA A 130 0.72 18.37 15.84
N ALA A 131 1.46 18.16 14.74
CA ALA A 131 2.41 19.14 14.22
C ALA A 131 1.70 20.46 13.83
N VAL A 132 0.56 20.38 13.13
CA VAL A 132 -0.23 21.57 12.77
C VAL A 132 -0.73 22.30 14.02
N VAL A 133 -1.27 21.59 15.01
CA VAL A 133 -1.78 22.20 16.25
C VAL A 133 -0.67 22.87 17.07
N VAL A 134 0.50 22.23 17.18
CA VAL A 134 1.64 22.76 17.94
C VAL A 134 2.27 23.98 17.25
N HIS A 135 2.31 24.00 15.91
CA HIS A 135 2.93 25.08 15.13
C HIS A 135 1.94 26.15 14.63
N LEU A 136 0.64 26.02 14.91
CA LEU A 136 -0.38 27.04 14.61
C LEU A 136 -0.26 28.32 15.47
N ARG A 137 0.63 28.35 16.46
CA ARG A 137 0.85 29.49 17.38
C ARG A 137 2.28 30.05 17.36
N SER A 138 3.16 29.54 16.51
CA SER A 138 4.47 30.13 16.21
C SER A 138 4.39 31.00 14.97
#